data_AF-A0A5E4L8N9-F1
#
_entry.id   AF-A0A5E4L8N9-F1
#
_cell.length_a   1.000
_cell.length_b   1.000
_cell.length_c   1.000
_cell.angle_alpha   90.00
_cell.angle_beta   90.00
_cell.angle_gamma   90.00
#
_symmetry.space_group_name_H-M   'P 1'
#
loop_
_entity.id
_entity.type
_entity.pdbx_description
1 polymer ?
#
loop_
_entity_poly.entity_id
_entity_poly.type
_entity_poly.pdbx_seq_one_letter_code
_entity_poly.pdbx_strand_id
1 'polypeptide(L)'
;MAINRTGLKYLIIALSLTLYLSVNVVAADGLVVTGAPTTTFTLTVNAAGGADYNKIQDAINNAGDGYTILVSGGVTYTLTYYENVNVNKSVKLKGIDNGKGMPVVNASKKGSTVTLNASNSTIEGFTIVSSGSLSGNAGIRVNSKNNTIRNNTVMKNNYGIYMAVPGNNSIYNNYFNNTYNFKTNGSNKWNSTKTVGKNINGGPFVGGNFWANPTGTGYSQKCADYNKDGICDISYTLATNNKDYLPLAVNDTVPPAGITGLSNVSYNSYYIKWNWTDPKDTDFSRVMIYLDGKFKINVSKGIKTYNATGLLANTQHTIATRTVDIYGNVNTTWMNNTARTAADSIPPANVSGLKNVSYAKVYIKWTWVDPPDKDFSKVMVYLDGIFKKNVSKGIKNYNATGLLAGTQHTIATRTVDVNGNLNMTWTNHTARTAP
;
A
#
# COMPACT_ATOMS: atom_id res chain seq x y z
N MET A 1 -10.80 -60.70 37.06
CA MET A 1 -11.87 -59.68 37.04
C MET A 1 -11.20 -58.31 37.00
N ALA A 2 -11.51 -57.51 35.97
CA ALA A 2 -11.19 -56.08 35.73
C ALA A 2 -9.71 -55.62 35.80
N ILE A 3 -9.01 -55.48 34.66
CA ILE A 3 -8.94 -54.35 33.71
C ILE A 3 -7.85 -53.33 34.08
N ASN A 4 -6.78 -53.34 33.28
CA ASN A 4 -5.69 -52.36 33.24
C ASN A 4 -5.91 -51.45 32.01
N ARG A 5 -5.91 -50.13 32.20
CA ARG A 5 -6.08 -49.13 31.12
C ARG A 5 -4.72 -48.50 30.79
N THR A 6 -4.18 -48.81 29.62
CA THR A 6 -3.11 -48.03 28.97
C THR A 6 -3.57 -47.58 27.59
N GLY A 7 -3.49 -46.27 27.38
CA GLY A 7 -4.04 -45.56 26.22
C GLY A 7 -3.25 -45.79 24.93
N LEU A 8 -3.98 -46.12 23.88
CA LEU A 8 -3.51 -46.26 22.50
C LEU A 8 -3.55 -44.88 21.82
N LYS A 9 -2.40 -44.37 21.38
CA LYS A 9 -2.28 -43.19 20.51
C LYS A 9 -2.48 -43.62 19.06
N TYR A 10 -3.49 -43.05 18.40
CA TYR A 10 -3.81 -43.27 16.99
C TYR A 10 -2.77 -42.57 16.09
N LEU A 11 -2.13 -43.34 15.21
CA LEU A 11 -1.40 -42.86 14.03
C LEU A 11 -2.28 -43.16 12.82
N ILE A 12 -2.89 -42.12 12.23
CA ILE A 12 -3.68 -42.22 11.01
C ILE A 12 -2.71 -42.17 9.82
N ILE A 13 -2.46 -43.31 9.19
CA ILE A 13 -1.89 -43.40 7.84
C ILE A 13 -3.06 -43.72 6.92
N ALA A 14 -3.54 -42.71 6.20
CA ALA A 14 -4.53 -42.91 5.14
C ALA A 14 -3.80 -43.38 3.87
N LEU A 15 -3.82 -44.69 3.63
CA LEU A 15 -3.47 -45.29 2.33
C LEU A 15 -4.74 -45.23 1.46
N SER A 16 -4.80 -44.35 0.46
CA SER A 16 -5.90 -44.34 -0.50
C SER A 16 -5.65 -45.39 -1.59
N LEU A 17 -6.27 -46.56 -1.44
CA LEU A 17 -6.33 -47.60 -2.47
C LEU A 17 -7.60 -47.34 -3.32
N THR A 18 -7.46 -46.78 -4.52
CA THR A 18 -8.57 -46.60 -5.45
C THR A 18 -8.80 -47.89 -6.25
N LEU A 19 -9.90 -48.58 -5.96
CA LEU A 19 -10.42 -49.72 -6.72
C LEU A 19 -11.21 -49.19 -7.92
N TYR A 20 -10.82 -49.55 -9.16
CA TYR A 20 -11.59 -49.20 -10.36
C TYR A 20 -12.67 -50.27 -10.60
N LEU A 21 -13.95 -49.90 -10.45
CA LEU A 21 -15.05 -50.64 -11.06
C LEU A 21 -15.14 -50.25 -12.54
N SER A 22 -15.02 -51.22 -13.43
CA SER A 22 -15.40 -51.08 -14.84
C SER A 22 -16.93 -51.03 -14.94
N VAL A 23 -17.48 -49.87 -15.31
CA VAL A 23 -18.88 -49.76 -15.71
C VAL A 23 -18.99 -50.21 -17.17
N ASN A 24 -19.62 -51.36 -17.40
CA ASN A 24 -20.09 -51.75 -18.73
C ASN A 24 -21.31 -50.88 -19.08
N VAL A 25 -21.14 -49.88 -19.95
CA VAL A 25 -22.25 -49.18 -20.59
C VAL A 25 -22.56 -49.90 -21.90
N VAL A 26 -23.76 -50.48 -21.98
CA VAL A 26 -24.34 -50.92 -23.25
C VAL A 26 -24.79 -49.66 -24.01
N ALA A 27 -24.27 -49.50 -25.23
CA ALA A 27 -24.49 -48.32 -26.06
C ALA A 27 -25.93 -48.26 -26.60
N ALA A 28 -26.51 -47.07 -26.58
CA ALA A 28 -27.55 -46.64 -27.50
C ALA A 28 -27.13 -45.26 -28.06
N ASP A 29 -26.91 -45.25 -29.38
CA ASP A 29 -26.82 -44.14 -30.33
C ASP A 29 -26.01 -42.88 -30.00
N GLY A 30 -24.91 -42.73 -30.75
CA GLY A 30 -24.56 -41.44 -31.35
C GLY A 30 -23.86 -40.39 -30.48
N LEU A 31 -22.75 -40.74 -29.83
CA LEU A 31 -21.80 -39.73 -29.34
C LEU A 31 -20.38 -40.09 -29.74
N VAL A 32 -19.84 -39.36 -30.73
CA VAL A 32 -18.40 -39.38 -31.04
C VAL A 32 -17.69 -38.62 -29.92
N VAL A 33 -17.21 -39.35 -28.91
CA VAL A 33 -16.29 -38.82 -27.90
C VAL A 33 -14.87 -38.90 -28.48
N THR A 34 -14.43 -37.86 -29.20
CA THR A 34 -13.01 -37.68 -29.53
C THR A 34 -12.30 -37.04 -28.33
N GLY A 35 -11.72 -37.89 -27.50
CA GLY A 35 -10.87 -37.46 -26.39
C GLY A 35 -10.62 -38.63 -25.47
N ALA A 36 -9.75 -39.56 -25.89
CA ALA A 36 -9.21 -40.53 -24.95
C ALA A 36 -8.57 -39.75 -23.78
N PRO A 37 -8.84 -40.10 -22.51
CA PRO A 37 -8.15 -39.50 -21.39
C PRO A 37 -6.66 -39.80 -21.57
N THR A 38 -5.84 -38.77 -21.75
CA THR A 38 -4.38 -38.92 -21.69
C THR A 38 -4.05 -39.38 -20.29
N THR A 39 -3.72 -40.67 -20.13
CA THR A 39 -3.18 -41.20 -18.88
C THR A 39 -1.81 -40.56 -18.67
N THR A 40 -1.77 -39.40 -18.03
CA THR A 40 -0.53 -38.73 -17.66
C THR A 40 0.08 -39.49 -16.48
N PHE A 41 1.07 -40.33 -16.75
CA PHE A 41 1.87 -40.97 -15.71
C PHE A 41 2.68 -39.91 -14.96
N THR A 42 2.73 -40.04 -13.63
CA THR A 42 3.43 -39.10 -12.75
C THR A 42 4.65 -39.78 -12.13
N LEU A 43 5.80 -39.10 -12.19
CA LEU A 43 7.01 -39.46 -11.44
C LEU A 43 7.31 -38.36 -10.41
N THR A 44 7.86 -38.75 -9.28
CA THR A 44 8.21 -37.84 -8.19
C THR A 44 9.71 -37.76 -8.00
N VAL A 45 10.21 -36.58 -7.67
CA VAL A 45 11.62 -36.32 -7.41
C VAL A 45 11.81 -35.61 -6.08
N ASN A 46 12.71 -36.12 -5.24
CA ASN A 46 13.11 -35.48 -3.99
C ASN A 46 14.60 -35.75 -3.72
N ALA A 47 15.44 -34.71 -3.77
CA ALA A 47 16.87 -34.84 -3.50
C ALA A 47 17.20 -35.35 -2.08
N ALA A 48 16.27 -35.24 -1.12
CA ALA A 48 16.42 -35.79 0.23
C ALA A 48 15.93 -37.26 0.36
N GLY A 49 15.43 -37.87 -0.72
CA GLY A 49 14.86 -39.22 -0.72
C GLY A 49 13.34 -39.26 -0.48
N GLY A 50 12.77 -40.47 -0.53
CA GLY A 50 11.32 -40.70 -0.31
C GLY A 50 10.42 -40.41 -1.51
N ALA A 51 11.01 -40.30 -2.70
CA ALA A 51 10.33 -40.17 -3.99
C ALA A 51 10.85 -41.25 -4.96
N ASP A 52 10.29 -41.32 -6.17
CA ASP A 52 10.73 -42.29 -7.19
C ASP A 52 12.20 -42.08 -7.59
N TYR A 53 12.66 -40.82 -7.58
CA TYR A 53 14.04 -40.44 -7.92
C TYR A 53 14.59 -39.35 -7.00
N ASN A 54 15.91 -39.31 -6.86
CA ASN A 54 16.61 -38.26 -6.11
C ASN A 54 17.23 -37.18 -7.03
N LYS A 55 17.24 -37.40 -8.35
CA LYS A 55 17.73 -36.46 -9.36
C LYS A 55 16.66 -36.21 -10.41
N ILE A 56 16.56 -34.96 -10.89
CA ILE A 56 15.58 -34.62 -11.92
C ILE A 56 15.95 -35.32 -13.23
N GLN A 57 17.24 -35.39 -13.56
CA GLN A 57 17.66 -36.03 -14.81
C GLN A 57 17.32 -37.52 -14.86
N ASP A 58 17.42 -38.24 -13.75
CA ASP A 58 17.11 -39.67 -13.71
C ASP A 58 15.61 -39.91 -13.96
N ALA A 59 14.74 -39.05 -13.41
CA ALA A 59 13.31 -39.11 -13.68
C ALA A 59 12.99 -38.84 -15.16
N ILE A 60 13.64 -37.84 -15.79
CA ILE A 60 13.48 -37.57 -17.22
C ILE A 60 13.96 -38.77 -18.05
N ASN A 61 15.11 -39.35 -17.72
CA ASN A 61 15.67 -40.50 -18.42
C ASN A 61 14.74 -41.72 -18.39
N ASN A 62 13.90 -41.86 -17.37
CA ASN A 62 12.93 -42.96 -17.23
C ASN A 62 11.49 -42.60 -17.64
N ALA A 63 11.15 -41.31 -17.80
CA ALA A 63 9.83 -40.87 -18.21
C ALA A 63 9.47 -41.30 -19.65
N GLY A 64 8.19 -41.54 -19.93
CA GLY A 64 7.67 -41.52 -21.30
C GLY A 64 7.31 -40.11 -21.75
N ASP A 65 7.04 -39.93 -23.04
CA ASP A 65 6.42 -38.68 -23.53
C ASP A 65 5.03 -38.50 -22.90
N GLY A 66 4.66 -37.25 -22.61
CA GLY A 66 3.43 -36.86 -21.92
C GLY A 66 3.48 -36.99 -20.39
N TYR A 67 4.57 -37.50 -19.81
CA TYR A 67 4.66 -37.69 -18.36
C TYR A 67 4.72 -36.36 -17.61
N THR A 68 4.19 -36.37 -16.38
CA THR A 68 4.39 -35.28 -15.42
C THR A 68 5.46 -35.70 -14.41
N ILE A 69 6.45 -34.83 -14.19
CA ILE A 69 7.51 -35.02 -13.21
C ILE A 69 7.33 -33.94 -12.14
N LEU A 70 6.98 -34.36 -10.92
CA LEU A 70 6.80 -33.48 -9.76
C LEU A 70 8.10 -33.43 -8.95
N VAL A 71 8.71 -32.24 -8.89
CA VAL A 71 9.98 -32.03 -8.20
C VAL A 71 9.73 -31.32 -6.89
N SER A 72 10.09 -31.96 -5.79
CA SER A 72 9.85 -31.45 -4.44
C SER A 72 10.81 -30.33 -4.10
N GLY A 73 10.24 -29.24 -3.60
CA GLY A 73 10.94 -28.24 -2.80
C GLY A 73 11.10 -28.70 -1.35
N GLY A 74 11.64 -27.80 -0.55
CA GLY A 74 12.05 -28.07 0.82
C GLY A 74 10.92 -28.08 1.86
N VAL A 75 11.04 -28.92 2.90
CA VAL A 75 10.17 -28.89 4.10
C VAL A 75 10.85 -28.13 5.26
N THR A 76 12.13 -28.42 5.53
CA THR A 76 12.90 -27.78 6.61
C THR A 76 13.79 -26.64 6.08
N TYR A 77 14.42 -26.87 4.93
CA TYR A 77 15.30 -25.92 4.22
C TYR A 77 15.01 -26.01 2.73
N THR A 78 15.30 -24.95 1.97
CA THR A 78 15.16 -24.96 0.50
C THR A 78 15.98 -26.09 -0.11
N LEU A 79 15.35 -26.91 -0.95
CA LEU A 79 15.98 -28.07 -1.55
C LEU A 79 16.67 -27.70 -2.88
N THR A 80 17.94 -28.07 -3.02
CA THR A 80 18.76 -27.75 -4.19
C THR A 80 19.19 -29.02 -4.93
N TYR A 81 18.96 -29.02 -6.24
CA TYR A 81 19.36 -30.04 -7.19
C TYR A 81 20.58 -29.54 -7.97
N TYR A 82 21.75 -30.13 -7.70
CA TYR A 82 23.01 -29.77 -8.35
C TYR A 82 23.20 -30.59 -9.62
N GLU A 83 22.63 -30.12 -10.72
CA GLU A 83 22.64 -30.81 -12.00
C GLU A 83 22.45 -29.85 -13.18
N ASN A 84 22.83 -30.33 -14.38
CA ASN A 84 22.43 -29.73 -15.65
C ASN A 84 21.27 -30.55 -16.20
N VAL A 85 20.04 -30.02 -16.11
CA VAL A 85 18.84 -30.75 -16.53
C VAL A 85 18.68 -30.67 -18.04
N ASN A 86 18.70 -31.81 -18.71
CA ASN A 86 18.44 -31.99 -20.13
C ASN A 86 17.04 -32.60 -20.34
N VAL A 87 16.08 -31.76 -20.72
CA VAL A 87 14.72 -32.16 -21.06
C VAL A 87 14.70 -32.59 -22.53
N ASN A 88 15.05 -33.86 -22.75
CA ASN A 88 15.10 -34.50 -24.07
C ASN A 88 13.86 -35.36 -24.38
N LYS A 89 12.85 -35.32 -23.51
CA LYS A 89 11.53 -35.95 -23.71
C LYS A 89 10.42 -34.93 -23.55
N SER A 90 9.28 -35.16 -24.18
CA SER A 90 8.13 -34.27 -24.12
C SER A 90 7.42 -34.43 -22.77
N VAL A 91 7.84 -33.67 -21.76
CA VAL A 91 7.35 -33.84 -20.38
C VAL A 91 6.88 -32.53 -19.76
N LYS A 92 6.04 -32.66 -18.74
CA LYS A 92 5.70 -31.57 -17.82
C LYS A 92 6.56 -31.68 -16.57
N LEU A 93 7.56 -30.83 -16.46
CA LEU A 93 8.39 -30.70 -15.28
C LEU A 93 7.82 -29.60 -14.38
N LYS A 94 7.35 -29.97 -13.18
CA LYS A 94 6.68 -29.06 -12.24
C LYS A 94 7.32 -29.13 -10.86
N GLY A 95 7.86 -28.00 -10.40
CA GLY A 95 8.32 -27.83 -9.03
C GLY A 95 7.15 -27.59 -8.08
N ILE A 96 7.30 -28.09 -6.85
CA ILE A 96 6.31 -28.00 -5.78
C ILE A 96 6.95 -27.34 -4.57
N ASP A 97 6.34 -26.27 -4.04
CA ASP A 97 6.75 -25.68 -2.78
C ASP A 97 6.15 -26.46 -1.61
N ASN A 98 7.00 -27.05 -0.77
CA ASN A 98 6.61 -27.81 0.42
C ASN A 98 6.76 -27.00 1.72
N GLY A 99 6.83 -25.66 1.62
CA GLY A 99 6.86 -24.73 2.76
C GLY A 99 8.18 -23.99 2.94
N LYS A 100 9.21 -24.28 2.13
CA LYS A 100 10.52 -23.59 2.15
C LYS A 100 10.96 -23.10 0.78
N GLY A 101 9.99 -22.82 -0.09
CA GLY A 101 10.20 -22.31 -1.42
C GLY A 101 10.27 -23.41 -2.49
N MET A 102 10.20 -22.95 -3.74
CA MET A 102 10.32 -23.77 -4.94
C MET A 102 11.67 -24.50 -4.99
N PRO A 103 11.73 -25.70 -5.61
CA PRO A 103 13.00 -26.41 -5.83
C PRO A 103 14.00 -25.55 -6.59
N VAL A 104 15.26 -25.58 -6.15
CA VAL A 104 16.36 -24.86 -6.79
C VAL A 104 17.13 -25.81 -7.70
N VAL A 105 17.25 -25.49 -8.99
CA VAL A 105 18.17 -26.18 -9.91
C VAL A 105 19.43 -25.34 -10.07
N ASN A 106 20.59 -25.92 -9.82
CA ASN A 106 21.86 -25.22 -9.76
C ASN A 106 22.93 -25.92 -10.61
N ALA A 107 23.40 -25.25 -11.65
CA ALA A 107 24.38 -25.79 -12.58
C ALA A 107 25.84 -25.67 -12.12
N SER A 108 26.10 -25.19 -10.90
CA SER A 108 27.45 -25.06 -10.34
C SER A 108 28.44 -24.31 -11.26
N LYS A 109 27.94 -23.28 -11.97
CA LYS A 109 28.69 -22.47 -12.95
C LYS A 109 29.24 -23.25 -14.16
N LYS A 110 28.64 -24.39 -14.51
CA LYS A 110 29.03 -25.19 -15.67
C LYS A 110 27.81 -25.44 -16.58
N GLY A 111 27.91 -25.09 -17.86
CA GLY A 111 26.83 -25.31 -18.83
C GLY A 111 25.55 -24.49 -18.58
N SER A 112 24.45 -24.84 -19.27
CA SER A 112 23.12 -24.26 -18.99
C SER A 112 22.41 -25.06 -17.90
N THR A 113 21.61 -24.40 -17.06
CA THR A 113 20.98 -25.05 -15.91
C THR A 113 19.84 -25.97 -16.31
N VAL A 114 18.95 -25.51 -17.18
CA VAL A 114 17.91 -26.33 -17.82
C VAL A 114 18.04 -26.16 -19.33
N THR A 115 18.08 -27.27 -20.06
CA THR A 115 18.12 -27.30 -21.53
C THR A 115 16.89 -28.03 -22.06
N LEU A 116 16.07 -27.35 -22.85
CA LEU A 116 14.92 -27.93 -23.55
C LEU A 116 15.35 -28.41 -24.93
N ASN A 117 15.53 -29.72 -25.08
CA ASN A 117 15.86 -30.38 -26.35
C ASN A 117 14.64 -31.06 -27.00
N ALA A 118 13.62 -31.43 -26.23
CA ALA A 118 12.34 -31.91 -26.75
C ALA A 118 11.31 -30.78 -26.89
N SER A 119 10.41 -30.92 -27.87
CA SER A 119 9.29 -30.01 -28.08
C SER A 119 8.10 -30.37 -27.19
N ASN A 120 7.11 -29.48 -27.10
CA ASN A 120 5.87 -29.68 -26.34
C ASN A 120 6.08 -29.97 -24.84
N SER A 121 7.19 -29.48 -24.27
CA SER A 121 7.47 -29.63 -22.85
C SER A 121 6.92 -28.46 -22.04
N THR A 122 6.68 -28.67 -20.75
CA THR A 122 6.35 -27.60 -19.80
C THR A 122 7.38 -27.56 -18.69
N ILE A 123 7.89 -26.36 -18.38
CA ILE A 123 8.71 -26.10 -17.19
C ILE A 123 8.00 -25.09 -16.31
N GLU A 124 7.67 -25.49 -15.08
CA GLU A 124 7.06 -24.58 -14.11
C GLU A 124 7.49 -24.79 -12.67
N GLY A 125 7.54 -23.71 -11.89
CA GLY A 125 7.72 -23.79 -10.44
C GLY A 125 9.15 -24.02 -9.98
N PHE A 126 10.16 -23.49 -10.69
CA PHE A 126 11.57 -23.66 -10.32
C PHE A 126 12.27 -22.35 -10.00
N THR A 127 13.25 -22.42 -9.09
CA THR A 127 14.31 -21.42 -9.00
C THR A 127 15.53 -21.94 -9.77
N ILE A 128 15.94 -21.24 -10.84
CA ILE A 128 16.96 -21.71 -11.79
C ILE A 128 18.16 -20.78 -11.73
N VAL A 129 19.31 -21.31 -11.31
CA VAL A 129 20.48 -20.50 -10.95
C VAL A 129 21.81 -21.06 -11.45
N SER A 130 22.83 -20.19 -11.43
CA SER A 130 24.25 -20.53 -11.51
C SER A 130 24.66 -21.25 -12.79
N SER A 131 24.12 -20.85 -13.95
CA SER A 131 24.66 -21.28 -15.24
C SER A 131 26.15 -20.95 -15.37
N GLY A 132 26.85 -21.63 -16.27
CA GLY A 132 28.20 -21.25 -16.68
C GLY A 132 28.25 -19.92 -17.44
N SER A 133 29.46 -19.46 -17.72
CA SER A 133 29.75 -18.15 -18.33
C SER A 133 30.09 -18.20 -19.82
N LEU A 134 30.31 -19.40 -20.40
CA LEU A 134 30.56 -19.56 -21.84
C LEU A 134 29.39 -19.04 -22.69
N SER A 135 29.69 -18.71 -23.94
CA SER A 135 28.70 -18.21 -24.91
C SER A 135 27.52 -19.17 -25.04
N GLY A 136 26.31 -18.64 -24.92
CA GLY A 136 25.07 -19.41 -24.99
C GLY A 136 24.70 -20.22 -23.74
N ASN A 137 25.48 -20.15 -22.66
CA ASN A 137 25.04 -20.68 -21.38
C ASN A 137 23.92 -19.81 -20.80
N ALA A 138 22.87 -20.44 -20.32
CA ALA A 138 21.70 -19.77 -19.75
C ALA A 138 21.13 -20.53 -18.54
N GLY A 139 20.28 -19.85 -17.77
CA GLY A 139 19.41 -20.53 -16.82
C GLY A 139 18.51 -21.50 -17.55
N ILE A 140 17.81 -21.03 -18.59
CA ILE A 140 17.00 -21.86 -19.48
C ILE A 140 17.50 -21.70 -20.92
N ARG A 141 18.04 -22.77 -21.49
CA ARG A 141 18.38 -22.85 -22.91
C ARG A 141 17.30 -23.61 -23.67
N VAL A 142 16.81 -23.05 -24.77
CA VAL A 142 15.73 -23.63 -25.57
C VAL A 142 16.26 -23.97 -26.96
N ASN A 143 16.37 -25.27 -27.25
CA ASN A 143 16.81 -25.82 -28.53
C ASN A 143 15.62 -26.47 -29.30
N SER A 144 14.39 -26.25 -28.85
CA SER A 144 13.17 -26.87 -29.37
C SER A 144 12.00 -25.88 -29.46
N LYS A 145 10.81 -26.35 -29.86
CA LYS A 145 9.62 -25.51 -30.12
C LYS A 145 8.41 -25.94 -29.29
N ASN A 146 7.38 -25.09 -29.27
CA ASN A 146 6.09 -25.35 -28.64
C ASN A 146 6.19 -25.66 -27.14
N ASN A 147 7.21 -25.18 -26.45
CA ASN A 147 7.33 -25.34 -25.01
C ASN A 147 6.57 -24.26 -24.26
N THR A 148 6.12 -24.59 -23.06
CA THR A 148 5.56 -23.63 -22.10
C THR A 148 6.54 -23.45 -20.94
N ILE A 149 6.98 -22.22 -20.71
CA ILE A 149 7.90 -21.86 -19.63
C ILE A 149 7.18 -20.83 -18.77
N ARG A 150 6.79 -21.20 -17.55
CA ARG A 150 6.01 -20.31 -16.68
C ARG A 150 6.25 -20.53 -15.21
N ASN A 151 5.98 -19.54 -14.37
CA ASN A 151 6.12 -19.65 -12.91
C ASN A 151 7.54 -20.03 -12.46
N ASN A 152 8.57 -19.60 -13.19
CA ASN A 152 9.97 -19.86 -12.82
C ASN A 152 10.65 -18.57 -12.38
N THR A 153 11.51 -18.67 -11.37
CA THR A 153 12.43 -17.61 -10.96
C THR A 153 13.81 -17.91 -11.51
N VAL A 154 14.26 -17.13 -12.49
CA VAL A 154 15.51 -17.36 -13.22
C VAL A 154 16.48 -16.22 -12.90
N MET A 155 17.51 -16.50 -12.11
CA MET A 155 18.42 -15.47 -11.61
C MET A 155 19.86 -15.98 -11.47
N LYS A 156 20.83 -15.05 -11.44
CA LYS A 156 22.26 -15.37 -11.28
C LYS A 156 22.79 -16.32 -12.37
N ASN A 157 22.31 -16.16 -13.59
CA ASN A 157 22.78 -16.86 -14.79
C ASN A 157 23.45 -15.86 -15.76
N ASN A 158 24.21 -16.39 -16.72
CA ASN A 158 24.80 -15.57 -17.78
C ASN A 158 23.70 -14.94 -18.65
N TYR A 159 22.90 -15.79 -19.29
CA TYR A 159 21.58 -15.43 -19.83
C TYR A 159 20.47 -16.00 -18.94
N GLY A 160 19.38 -15.27 -18.75
CA GLY A 160 18.18 -15.82 -18.11
C GLY A 160 17.58 -16.92 -18.98
N ILE A 161 17.14 -16.56 -20.19
CA ILE A 161 16.66 -17.47 -21.22
C ILE A 161 17.40 -17.27 -22.54
N TYR A 162 17.77 -18.36 -23.21
CA TYR A 162 18.45 -18.33 -24.50
C TYR A 162 17.73 -19.23 -25.51
N MET A 163 17.16 -18.62 -26.55
CA MET A 163 16.55 -19.31 -27.68
C MET A 163 17.61 -19.61 -28.74
N ALA A 164 18.03 -20.86 -28.85
CA ALA A 164 19.07 -21.25 -29.81
C ALA A 164 18.53 -21.42 -31.23
N VAL A 165 17.25 -21.80 -31.36
CA VAL A 165 16.57 -22.03 -32.64
C VAL A 165 15.30 -21.18 -32.71
N PRO A 166 14.83 -20.81 -33.92
CA PRO A 166 13.51 -20.22 -34.09
C PRO A 166 12.42 -21.18 -33.58
N GLY A 167 11.47 -20.69 -32.78
CA GLY A 167 10.42 -21.57 -32.26
C GLY A 167 9.23 -20.81 -31.66
N ASN A 168 8.06 -21.43 -31.70
CA ASN A 168 6.80 -20.90 -31.16
C ASN A 168 6.63 -21.32 -29.68
N ASN A 169 7.45 -20.77 -28.78
CA ASN A 169 7.34 -21.07 -27.35
C ASN A 169 6.43 -20.05 -26.65
N SER A 170 5.82 -20.46 -25.53
CA SER A 170 5.01 -19.61 -24.65
C SER A 170 5.75 -19.38 -23.34
N ILE A 171 6.10 -18.13 -23.06
CA ILE A 171 6.92 -17.71 -21.91
C ILE A 171 6.15 -16.64 -21.16
N TYR A 172 5.61 -16.95 -19.99
CA TYR A 172 4.83 -16.00 -19.20
C TYR A 172 4.88 -16.31 -17.71
N ASN A 173 4.60 -15.32 -16.88
CA ASN A 173 4.65 -15.42 -15.42
C ASN A 173 5.98 -15.95 -14.87
N ASN A 174 7.10 -15.61 -15.52
CA ASN A 174 8.44 -15.89 -14.98
C ASN A 174 9.04 -14.62 -14.40
N TYR A 175 9.91 -14.79 -13.41
CA TYR A 175 10.71 -13.73 -12.82
C TYR A 175 12.15 -13.85 -13.35
N PHE A 176 12.53 -12.97 -14.28
CA PHE A 176 13.88 -12.91 -14.84
C PHE A 176 14.69 -11.82 -14.14
N ASN A 177 15.80 -12.21 -13.49
CA ASN A 177 16.71 -11.26 -12.83
C ASN A 177 18.18 -11.64 -13.04
N ASN A 178 18.67 -11.29 -14.23
CA ASN A 178 20.03 -11.55 -14.70
C ASN A 178 20.56 -10.30 -15.39
N THR A 179 21.88 -10.18 -15.52
CA THR A 179 22.49 -9.09 -16.28
C THR A 179 21.99 -9.09 -17.73
N TYR A 180 21.89 -10.29 -18.34
CA TYR A 180 21.24 -10.49 -19.63
C TYR A 180 20.04 -11.41 -19.45
N ASN A 181 18.81 -10.86 -19.44
CA ASN A 181 17.63 -11.69 -19.18
C ASN A 181 17.26 -12.61 -20.34
N PHE A 182 17.49 -12.20 -21.59
CA PHE A 182 17.06 -12.96 -22.73
C PHE A 182 18.05 -12.84 -23.91
N LYS A 183 18.12 -13.90 -24.71
CA LYS A 183 18.54 -13.88 -26.11
C LYS A 183 17.46 -14.62 -26.89
N THR A 184 16.76 -13.92 -27.78
CA THR A 184 15.65 -14.51 -28.55
C THR A 184 16.06 -14.77 -30.01
N ASN A 185 15.43 -15.78 -30.61
CA ASN A 185 15.52 -16.17 -32.02
C ASN A 185 14.13 -16.65 -32.48
N GLY A 186 13.74 -16.31 -33.70
CA GLY A 186 12.39 -16.55 -34.21
C GLY A 186 11.31 -15.74 -33.47
N SER A 187 10.07 -16.20 -33.57
CA SER A 187 8.91 -15.53 -32.97
C SER A 187 8.36 -16.34 -31.80
N ASN A 188 8.39 -15.77 -30.59
CA ASN A 188 7.88 -16.40 -29.37
C ASN A 188 6.78 -15.54 -28.73
N LYS A 189 5.92 -16.16 -27.92
CA LYS A 189 4.90 -15.46 -27.13
C LYS A 189 5.44 -15.18 -25.73
N TRP A 190 5.56 -13.91 -25.36
CA TRP A 190 6.15 -13.48 -24.08
C TRP A 190 5.10 -13.08 -23.02
N ASN A 191 3.83 -13.37 -23.29
CA ASN A 191 2.75 -13.20 -22.32
C ASN A 191 1.63 -14.20 -22.60
N SER A 192 0.77 -14.36 -21.60
CA SER A 192 -0.52 -15.04 -21.69
C SER A 192 -1.66 -14.03 -21.77
N THR A 193 -2.89 -14.51 -21.93
CA THR A 193 -4.07 -13.68 -21.72
C THR A 193 -4.11 -13.23 -20.26
N LYS A 194 -4.45 -11.95 -20.02
CA LYS A 194 -4.61 -11.42 -18.66
C LYS A 194 -5.69 -12.23 -17.93
N THR A 195 -5.32 -12.86 -16.84
CA THR A 195 -6.22 -13.71 -16.04
C THR A 195 -6.11 -13.35 -14.55
N VAL A 196 -7.22 -13.43 -13.83
CA VAL A 196 -7.22 -13.23 -12.37
C VAL A 196 -6.42 -14.36 -11.73
N GLY A 197 -5.46 -14.02 -10.89
CA GLY A 197 -4.60 -14.98 -10.21
C GLY A 197 -3.30 -14.35 -9.75
N LYS A 198 -2.81 -14.79 -8.59
CA LYS A 198 -1.54 -14.30 -8.04
C LYS A 198 -0.40 -14.61 -9.00
N ASN A 199 0.28 -13.57 -9.49
CA ASN A 199 1.42 -13.71 -10.38
C ASN A 199 2.72 -14.00 -9.61
N ILE A 200 3.80 -14.26 -10.35
CA ILE A 200 5.11 -14.62 -9.80
C ILE A 200 5.72 -13.51 -8.93
N ASN A 201 5.30 -12.25 -9.12
CA ASN A 201 5.69 -11.09 -8.31
C ASN A 201 4.64 -10.73 -7.24
N GLY A 202 3.64 -11.58 -7.03
CA GLY A 202 2.60 -11.41 -6.02
C GLY A 202 1.43 -10.50 -6.39
N GLY A 203 1.43 -9.90 -7.57
CA GLY A 203 0.33 -9.06 -8.06
C GLY A 203 -0.94 -9.87 -8.41
N PRO A 204 -2.10 -9.21 -8.58
CA PRO A 204 -3.42 -9.87 -8.65
C PRO A 204 -3.77 -10.52 -9.99
N PHE A 205 -3.02 -10.21 -11.06
CA PHE A 205 -3.26 -10.76 -12.39
C PHE A 205 -2.01 -11.43 -12.97
N VAL A 206 -2.21 -12.59 -13.59
CA VAL A 206 -1.22 -13.24 -14.46
C VAL A 206 -1.34 -12.67 -15.86
N GLY A 207 -0.20 -12.33 -16.45
CA GLY A 207 -0.11 -11.78 -17.81
C GLY A 207 1.20 -12.19 -18.48
N GLY A 208 2.18 -11.29 -18.44
CA GLY A 208 3.53 -11.45 -18.99
C GLY A 208 4.55 -11.86 -17.94
N ASN A 209 5.81 -11.45 -18.14
CA ASN A 209 6.92 -11.78 -17.26
C ASN A 209 7.35 -10.56 -16.43
N PHE A 210 8.02 -10.82 -15.31
CA PHE A 210 8.71 -9.79 -14.54
C PHE A 210 10.17 -9.69 -14.98
N TRP A 211 10.57 -8.52 -15.47
CA TRP A 211 11.89 -8.23 -16.05
C TRP A 211 12.72 -7.37 -15.10
N ALA A 212 13.41 -8.01 -14.16
CA ALA A 212 14.30 -7.35 -13.21
C ALA A 212 15.75 -7.29 -13.72
N ASN A 213 16.56 -6.43 -13.14
CA ASN A 213 18.02 -6.45 -13.26
C ASN A 213 18.64 -6.45 -11.85
N PRO A 214 19.78 -7.14 -11.63
CA PRO A 214 20.41 -7.15 -10.30
C PRO A 214 20.76 -5.76 -9.76
N THR A 215 20.93 -4.78 -10.64
CA THR A 215 21.18 -3.37 -10.28
C THR A 215 19.91 -2.54 -9.99
N GLY A 216 18.72 -3.16 -10.01
CA GLY A 216 17.44 -2.45 -9.81
C GLY A 216 16.94 -1.69 -11.04
N THR A 217 17.54 -1.93 -12.21
CA THR A 217 17.27 -1.16 -13.43
C THR A 217 16.42 -1.88 -14.47
N GLY A 218 15.87 -3.06 -14.15
CA GLY A 218 15.06 -3.84 -15.05
C GLY A 218 13.77 -3.12 -15.47
N TYR A 219 13.23 -3.47 -16.63
CA TYR A 219 12.04 -2.85 -17.19
C TYR A 219 10.87 -2.85 -16.19
N SER A 220 10.55 -4.03 -15.65
CA SER A 220 9.46 -4.19 -14.69
C SER A 220 9.69 -3.47 -13.36
N GLN A 221 10.94 -3.18 -13.02
CA GLN A 221 11.29 -2.44 -11.79
C GLN A 221 11.07 -0.93 -11.93
N LYS A 222 10.91 -0.43 -13.16
CA LYS A 222 10.81 1.00 -13.48
C LYS A 222 9.54 1.38 -14.24
N CYS A 223 8.81 0.40 -14.75
CA CYS A 223 7.61 0.67 -15.52
C CYS A 223 6.54 1.34 -14.66
N ALA A 224 5.67 2.13 -15.30
CA ALA A 224 4.49 2.67 -14.64
C ALA A 224 3.36 1.64 -14.62
N ASP A 225 2.64 1.62 -13.51
CA ASP A 225 1.39 0.90 -13.29
C ASP A 225 0.40 1.89 -12.63
N TYR A 226 -0.22 2.72 -13.46
CA TYR A 226 -1.10 3.79 -12.99
C TYR A 226 -2.43 3.25 -12.47
N ASN A 227 -2.90 2.12 -13.00
CA ASN A 227 -4.16 1.50 -12.59
C ASN A 227 -3.99 0.55 -11.39
N LYS A 228 -2.75 0.26 -10.98
CA LYS A 228 -2.36 -0.59 -9.85
C LYS A 228 -2.85 -2.02 -9.96
N ASP A 229 -2.89 -2.55 -11.17
CA ASP A 229 -3.29 -3.94 -11.42
C ASP A 229 -2.09 -4.92 -11.39
N GLY A 230 -0.87 -4.42 -11.13
CA GLY A 230 0.34 -5.23 -11.07
C GLY A 230 0.91 -5.60 -12.45
N ILE A 231 0.47 -4.93 -13.51
CA ILE A 231 0.98 -5.04 -14.88
C ILE A 231 1.41 -3.65 -15.36
N CYS A 232 2.55 -3.57 -16.04
CA CYS A 232 3.03 -2.35 -16.66
C CYS A 232 2.04 -1.87 -17.73
N ASP A 233 1.68 -0.58 -17.72
CA ASP A 233 0.77 0.01 -18.72
C ASP A 233 1.38 0.01 -20.13
N ILE A 234 2.71 0.02 -20.22
CA ILE A 234 3.45 -0.05 -21.47
C ILE A 234 4.02 -1.45 -21.65
N SER A 235 3.83 -2.00 -22.83
CA SER A 235 4.41 -3.27 -23.27
C SER A 235 5.93 -3.20 -23.44
N TYR A 236 6.62 -4.32 -23.18
CA TYR A 236 8.07 -4.42 -23.37
C TYR A 236 8.42 -5.08 -24.70
N THR A 237 9.06 -4.34 -25.61
CA THR A 237 9.59 -4.90 -26.86
C THR A 237 11.00 -5.45 -26.62
N LEU A 238 11.15 -6.77 -26.69
CA LEU A 238 12.42 -7.46 -26.47
C LEU A 238 13.28 -7.46 -27.75
N ALA A 239 12.64 -7.74 -28.89
CA ALA A 239 13.23 -7.72 -30.23
C ALA A 239 12.11 -7.66 -31.28
N THR A 240 12.46 -7.58 -32.56
CA THR A 240 11.50 -7.73 -33.67
C THR A 240 10.68 -9.02 -33.48
N ASN A 241 9.35 -8.92 -33.59
CA ASN A 241 8.39 -10.02 -33.38
C ASN A 241 8.45 -10.69 -31.99
N ASN A 242 9.10 -10.08 -31.01
CA ASN A 242 9.22 -10.58 -29.64
C ASN A 242 8.86 -9.46 -28.67
N LYS A 243 7.61 -9.47 -28.23
CA LYS A 243 7.04 -8.43 -27.39
C LYS A 243 6.25 -9.06 -26.24
N ASP A 244 6.53 -8.61 -25.04
CA ASP A 244 5.71 -8.88 -23.85
C ASP A 244 4.66 -7.77 -23.75
N TYR A 245 3.41 -8.11 -24.05
CA TYR A 245 2.31 -7.16 -24.02
C TYR A 245 1.79 -6.86 -22.62
N LEU A 246 2.14 -7.70 -21.63
CA LEU A 246 1.64 -7.56 -20.26
C LEU A 246 2.79 -7.74 -19.24
N PRO A 247 3.92 -6.99 -19.34
CA PRO A 247 5.02 -7.15 -18.42
C PRO A 247 4.53 -6.91 -16.99
N LEU A 248 4.93 -7.74 -16.03
CA LEU A 248 4.49 -7.58 -14.65
C LEU A 248 5.16 -6.35 -14.02
N ALA A 249 4.42 -5.58 -13.23
CA ALA A 249 4.94 -4.41 -12.51
C ALA A 249 5.43 -4.78 -11.11
N VAL A 250 6.16 -3.87 -10.47
CA VAL A 250 6.48 -3.99 -9.03
C VAL A 250 5.17 -4.01 -8.26
N ASN A 251 5.00 -5.02 -7.41
CA ASN A 251 3.89 -5.11 -6.50
C ASN A 251 4.45 -5.00 -5.08
N ASP A 252 4.38 -3.80 -4.53
CA ASP A 252 4.70 -3.56 -3.12
C ASP A 252 3.40 -3.56 -2.31
N THR A 253 3.38 -4.39 -1.27
CA THR A 253 2.24 -4.55 -0.35
C THR A 253 2.61 -4.21 1.09
N VAL A 254 3.85 -3.76 1.33
CA VAL A 254 4.36 -3.53 2.68
C VAL A 254 4.26 -2.03 2.97
N PRO A 255 3.38 -1.60 3.90
CA PRO A 255 3.30 -0.20 4.26
C PRO A 255 4.56 0.27 5.00
N PRO A 256 4.86 1.57 4.93
CA PRO A 256 6.01 2.12 5.63
C PRO A 256 5.78 2.10 7.14
N ALA A 257 6.86 2.12 7.91
CA ALA A 257 6.77 2.31 9.36
C ALA A 257 6.07 3.64 9.72
N GLY A 258 5.58 3.75 10.96
CA GLY A 258 4.96 4.98 11.45
C GLY A 258 5.98 6.10 11.61
N ILE A 259 5.52 7.34 11.64
CA ILE A 259 6.36 8.45 12.11
C ILE A 259 6.80 8.19 13.56
N THR A 260 7.83 8.89 14.02
CA THR A 260 8.30 8.84 15.41
C THR A 260 8.48 10.24 15.98
N GLY A 261 8.54 10.38 17.30
CA GLY A 261 8.80 11.67 17.96
C GLY A 261 7.70 12.72 17.74
N LEU A 262 6.46 12.29 17.51
CA LEU A 262 5.32 13.20 17.34
C LEU A 262 5.07 14.00 18.61
N SER A 263 5.28 15.32 18.56
CA SER A 263 5.02 16.21 19.70
C SER A 263 4.60 17.61 19.26
N ASN A 264 3.90 18.34 20.11
CA ASN A 264 3.59 19.74 19.87
C ASN A 264 4.81 20.60 20.22
N VAL A 265 5.18 21.52 19.33
CA VAL A 265 6.39 22.36 19.47
C VAL A 265 6.07 23.82 19.80
N SER A 266 4.90 24.30 19.41
CA SER A 266 4.41 25.62 19.80
C SER A 266 2.89 25.66 19.73
N TYR A 267 2.29 26.54 20.53
CA TYR A 267 0.85 26.71 20.60
C TYR A 267 0.50 28.13 21.07
N ASN A 268 -0.69 28.59 20.73
CA ASN A 268 -1.33 29.75 21.34
C ASN A 268 -2.82 29.45 21.54
N SER A 269 -3.65 30.47 21.71
CA SER A 269 -5.10 30.31 21.91
C SER A 269 -5.84 29.76 20.68
N TYR A 270 -5.26 29.84 19.48
CA TYR A 270 -5.93 29.56 18.21
C TYR A 270 -5.16 28.64 17.26
N TYR A 271 -3.97 28.17 17.65
CA TYR A 271 -3.22 27.19 16.90
C TYR A 271 -2.41 26.25 17.78
N ILE A 272 -2.13 25.06 17.24
CA ILE A 272 -1.11 24.15 17.76
C ILE A 272 -0.27 23.67 16.57
N LYS A 273 1.05 23.72 16.72
CA LYS A 273 2.01 23.21 15.75
C LYS A 273 2.65 21.94 16.27
N TRP A 274 2.61 20.87 15.47
CA TRP A 274 3.28 19.61 15.74
C TRP A 274 4.49 19.40 14.82
N ASN A 275 5.46 18.63 15.32
CA ASN A 275 6.55 18.09 14.53
C ASN A 275 6.67 16.57 14.73
N TRP A 276 7.43 15.92 13.85
CA TRP A 276 7.75 14.50 13.94
C TRP A 276 9.03 14.15 13.16
N THR A 277 9.40 12.87 13.18
CA THR A 277 10.45 12.28 12.36
C THR A 277 9.84 11.26 11.39
N ASP A 278 10.15 11.42 10.11
CA ASP A 278 9.73 10.49 9.05
C ASP A 278 10.37 9.09 9.24
N PRO A 279 9.68 8.01 8.84
CA PRO A 279 10.26 6.66 8.86
C PRO A 279 11.47 6.55 7.92
N LYS A 280 12.42 5.68 8.28
CA LYS A 280 13.56 5.32 7.42
C LYS A 280 13.14 4.30 6.36
N ASP A 281 12.11 4.64 5.60
CA ASP A 281 11.63 3.82 4.50
C ASP A 281 11.96 4.47 3.14
N THR A 282 12.45 3.66 2.21
CA THR A 282 12.92 4.14 0.91
C THR A 282 11.76 4.63 0.06
N ASP A 283 10.63 3.95 0.12
CA ASP A 283 9.40 4.24 -0.64
C ASP A 283 8.38 5.07 0.13
N PHE A 284 8.66 5.45 1.38
CA PHE A 284 7.80 6.37 2.14
C PHE A 284 7.47 7.62 1.29
N SER A 285 6.20 8.00 1.24
CA SER A 285 5.69 9.07 0.38
C SER A 285 5.13 10.24 1.18
N ARG A 286 4.26 9.98 2.16
CA ARG A 286 3.50 11.03 2.86
C ARG A 286 2.93 10.60 4.20
N VAL A 287 2.59 11.58 5.03
CA VAL A 287 1.84 11.43 6.28
C VAL A 287 0.41 11.93 6.07
N MET A 288 -0.59 11.11 6.37
CA MET A 288 -1.99 11.52 6.47
C MET A 288 -2.22 12.15 7.85
N ILE A 289 -2.73 13.38 7.89
CA ILE A 289 -3.01 14.11 9.13
C ILE A 289 -4.51 14.14 9.39
N TYR A 290 -4.86 13.76 10.62
CA TYR A 290 -6.19 13.86 11.18
C TYR A 290 -6.14 14.74 12.42
N LEU A 291 -7.15 15.57 12.61
CA LEU A 291 -7.32 16.38 13.81
C LEU A 291 -8.72 16.14 14.36
N ASP A 292 -8.79 15.73 15.63
CA ASP A 292 -10.03 15.38 16.33
C ASP A 292 -10.86 14.35 15.55
N GLY A 293 -10.18 13.33 15.01
CA GLY A 293 -10.77 12.24 14.24
C GLY A 293 -11.13 12.59 12.78
N LYS A 294 -10.95 13.83 12.34
CA LYS A 294 -11.28 14.26 10.97
C LYS A 294 -10.03 14.41 10.12
N PHE A 295 -10.04 13.84 8.91
CA PHE A 295 -8.96 14.03 7.94
C PHE A 295 -8.80 15.52 7.63
N LYS A 296 -7.54 15.97 7.56
CA LYS A 296 -7.18 17.35 7.24
C LYS A 296 -6.40 17.43 5.94
N ILE A 297 -5.23 16.80 5.88
CA ILE A 297 -4.32 16.95 4.74
C ILE A 297 -3.33 15.80 4.66
N ASN A 298 -2.76 15.61 3.47
CA ASN A 298 -1.56 14.81 3.26
C ASN A 298 -0.32 15.70 3.27
N VAL A 299 0.65 15.37 4.12
CA VAL A 299 1.94 16.06 4.21
C VAL A 299 3.00 15.22 3.51
N SER A 300 3.62 15.76 2.47
CA SER A 300 4.64 15.05 1.68
C SER A 300 5.91 14.77 2.49
N LYS A 301 6.60 13.67 2.17
CA LYS A 301 7.92 13.30 2.72
C LYS A 301 8.87 14.49 2.74
N GLY A 302 9.61 14.63 3.85
CA GLY A 302 10.53 15.74 4.07
C GLY A 302 9.89 16.94 4.77
N ILE A 303 8.57 17.13 4.68
CA ILE A 303 7.84 18.12 5.47
C ILE A 303 7.43 17.46 6.79
N LYS A 304 8.08 17.87 7.88
CA LYS A 304 8.00 17.20 9.19
C LYS A 304 7.20 17.95 10.24
N THR A 305 6.32 18.84 9.79
CA THR A 305 5.53 19.70 10.67
C THR A 305 4.14 19.91 10.12
N TYR A 306 3.18 20.11 11.03
CA TYR A 306 1.82 20.52 10.70
C TYR A 306 1.36 21.58 11.69
N ASN A 307 0.84 22.71 11.19
CA ASN A 307 0.28 23.78 12.00
C ASN A 307 -1.24 23.81 11.86
N ALA A 308 -1.97 23.40 12.90
CA ALA A 308 -3.42 23.50 12.92
C ALA A 308 -3.84 24.87 13.44
N THR A 309 -4.50 25.67 12.62
CA THR A 309 -5.00 27.02 12.98
C THR A 309 -6.52 27.05 13.07
N GLY A 310 -7.07 28.12 13.64
CA GLY A 310 -8.52 28.28 13.82
C GLY A 310 -9.11 27.35 14.87
N LEU A 311 -8.29 26.92 15.84
CA LEU A 311 -8.71 26.11 16.97
C LEU A 311 -9.47 26.97 17.99
N LEU A 312 -10.23 26.33 18.88
CA LEU A 312 -10.86 27.03 20.01
C LEU A 312 -9.83 27.23 21.12
N ALA A 313 -9.89 28.37 21.82
CA ALA A 313 -9.03 28.64 22.97
C ALA A 313 -9.33 27.70 24.14
N ASN A 314 -8.32 27.45 24.97
CA ASN A 314 -8.36 26.56 26.14
C ASN A 314 -8.99 25.17 25.85
N THR A 315 -8.86 24.68 24.61
CA THR A 315 -9.51 23.45 24.14
C THR A 315 -8.46 22.41 23.80
N GLN A 316 -8.74 21.17 24.17
CA GLN A 316 -7.88 20.04 23.89
C GLN A 316 -8.14 19.54 22.47
N HIS A 317 -7.06 19.29 21.72
CA HIS A 317 -7.07 18.76 20.37
C HIS A 317 -6.13 17.57 20.26
N THR A 318 -6.54 16.56 19.49
CA THR A 318 -5.73 15.37 19.24
C THR A 318 -5.38 15.30 17.75
N ILE A 319 -4.08 15.34 17.47
CA ILE A 319 -3.56 14.98 16.15
C ILE A 319 -3.39 13.47 16.08
N ALA A 320 -3.79 12.87 14.96
CA ALA A 320 -3.60 11.47 14.65
C ALA A 320 -3.00 11.33 13.25
N THR A 321 -2.05 10.40 13.09
CA THR A 321 -1.26 10.28 11.87
C THR A 321 -1.15 8.83 11.39
N ARG A 322 -1.06 8.67 10.07
CA ARG A 322 -0.71 7.43 9.38
C ARG A 322 0.28 7.72 8.25
N THR A 323 1.17 6.80 7.95
CA THR A 323 2.14 6.91 6.86
C THR A 323 1.69 6.13 5.63
N VAL A 324 2.09 6.60 4.45
CA VAL A 324 1.77 5.99 3.15
C VAL A 324 3.02 5.98 2.28
N ASP A 325 3.27 4.91 1.54
CA ASP A 325 4.34 4.81 0.54
C ASP A 325 3.90 5.30 -0.85
N ILE A 326 4.80 5.22 -1.83
CA ILE A 326 4.55 5.61 -3.24
C ILE A 326 3.60 4.65 -3.96
N TYR A 327 3.45 3.41 -3.48
CA TYR A 327 2.55 2.40 -4.05
C TYR A 327 1.15 2.49 -3.44
N GLY A 328 0.99 3.26 -2.37
CA GLY A 328 -0.27 3.55 -1.69
C GLY A 328 -0.57 2.64 -0.51
N ASN A 329 0.38 1.83 -0.03
CA ASN A 329 0.13 1.04 1.19
C ASN A 329 0.14 1.97 2.39
N VAL A 330 -0.87 1.80 3.26
CA VAL A 330 -1.10 2.66 4.41
C VAL A 330 -0.73 1.89 5.67
N ASN A 331 0.09 2.51 6.52
CA ASN A 331 0.34 1.96 7.85
C ASN A 331 -0.95 1.95 8.66
N THR A 332 -1.33 0.77 9.14
CA THR A 332 -2.56 0.56 9.90
C THR A 332 -2.46 1.07 11.34
N THR A 333 -1.24 1.23 11.86
CA THR A 333 -0.98 1.76 13.20
C THR A 333 -1.13 3.28 13.22
N TRP A 334 -1.75 3.79 14.28
CA TRP A 334 -1.93 5.23 14.50
C TRP A 334 -0.81 5.76 15.40
N MET A 335 -0.28 6.93 15.06
CA MET A 335 0.51 7.72 16.01
C MET A 335 -0.22 9.03 16.32
N ASN A 336 -0.48 9.23 17.62
CA ASN A 336 -1.33 10.31 18.11
C ASN A 336 -0.59 11.16 19.14
N ASN A 337 -0.94 12.43 19.21
CA ASN A 337 -0.53 13.33 20.28
C ASN A 337 -1.70 14.26 20.63
N THR A 338 -1.86 14.54 21.92
CA THR A 338 -2.92 15.39 22.43
C THR A 338 -2.31 16.60 23.11
N ALA A 339 -2.76 17.80 22.72
CA ALA A 339 -2.31 19.06 23.27
C ALA A 339 -3.49 20.02 23.45
N ARG A 340 -3.31 21.07 24.25
CA ARG A 340 -4.35 22.07 24.54
C ARG A 340 -3.88 23.44 24.08
N THR A 341 -4.76 24.21 23.44
CA THR A 341 -4.51 25.62 23.13
C THR A 341 -4.42 26.44 24.42
N ALA A 342 -3.72 27.57 24.38
CA ALA A 342 -3.69 28.49 25.50
C ALA A 342 -5.08 29.12 25.75
N ALA A 343 -5.32 29.67 26.94
CA ALA A 343 -6.49 30.50 27.16
C ALA A 343 -6.43 31.77 26.29
N ASP A 344 -7.58 32.33 25.93
CA ASP A 344 -7.61 33.65 25.29
C ASP A 344 -7.33 34.75 26.32
N SER A 345 -6.44 35.67 25.97
CA SER A 345 -6.04 36.81 26.78
C SER A 345 -6.19 38.15 26.03
N ILE A 346 -6.78 38.16 24.84
CA ILE A 346 -6.90 39.36 24.00
C ILE A 346 -8.30 39.96 24.22
N PRO A 347 -8.41 41.14 24.85
CA PRO A 347 -9.71 41.79 25.02
C PRO A 347 -10.25 42.32 23.68
N PRO A 348 -11.59 42.45 23.56
CA PRO A 348 -12.20 42.97 22.35
C PRO A 348 -11.91 44.46 22.19
N ALA A 349 -11.96 44.97 20.95
CA ALA A 349 -11.86 46.40 20.70
C ALA A 349 -12.98 47.20 21.38
N ASN A 350 -12.81 48.52 21.50
CA ASN A 350 -13.87 49.41 21.99
C ASN A 350 -15.10 49.41 21.07
N VAL A 351 -16.22 49.85 21.61
CA VAL A 351 -17.37 50.24 20.76
C VAL A 351 -16.98 51.43 19.89
N SER A 352 -17.55 51.50 18.69
CA SER A 352 -17.34 52.63 17.76
C SER A 352 -18.64 53.40 17.54
N GLY A 353 -18.56 54.63 17.02
CA GLY A 353 -19.73 55.44 16.69
C GLY A 353 -20.63 55.78 17.90
N LEU A 354 -20.07 55.82 19.11
CA LEU A 354 -20.80 56.18 20.32
C LEU A 354 -21.32 57.61 20.23
N LYS A 355 -22.64 57.78 20.23
CA LYS A 355 -23.30 59.09 20.07
C LYS A 355 -24.64 59.16 20.78
N ASN A 356 -25.04 60.37 21.19
CA ASN A 356 -26.41 60.66 21.60
C ASN A 356 -27.33 60.71 20.37
N VAL A 357 -28.52 60.13 20.46
CA VAL A 357 -29.56 60.14 19.41
C VAL A 357 -30.91 60.69 19.89
N SER A 358 -30.92 61.35 21.05
CA SER A 358 -32.13 61.88 21.67
C SER A 358 -32.01 63.36 22.00
N TYR A 359 -33.16 64.03 22.01
CA TYR A 359 -33.33 65.39 22.50
C TYR A 359 -34.55 65.40 23.43
N ALA A 360 -34.34 65.12 24.72
CA ALA A 360 -35.42 64.96 25.70
C ALA A 360 -35.03 65.59 27.05
N LYS A 361 -36.05 66.00 27.82
CA LYS A 361 -35.85 66.71 29.11
C LYS A 361 -35.32 65.82 30.23
N VAL A 362 -35.69 64.53 30.23
CA VAL A 362 -35.47 63.64 31.38
C VAL A 362 -34.74 62.35 31.03
N TYR A 363 -34.25 62.21 29.80
CA TYR A 363 -33.47 61.06 29.40
C TYR A 363 -32.47 61.40 28.29
N ILE A 364 -31.41 60.60 28.20
CA ILE A 364 -30.47 60.60 27.08
C ILE A 364 -30.30 59.17 26.59
N LYS A 365 -30.48 58.96 25.28
CA LYS A 365 -30.28 57.68 24.60
C LYS A 365 -28.99 57.73 23.79
N TRP A 366 -28.05 56.85 24.12
CA TRP A 366 -26.84 56.63 23.34
C TRP A 366 -26.95 55.38 22.48
N THR A 367 -26.35 55.44 21.30
CA THR A 367 -26.16 54.30 20.40
C THR A 367 -24.69 54.14 20.06
N TRP A 368 -24.27 52.93 19.73
CA TRP A 368 -22.91 52.62 19.28
C TRP A 368 -22.92 51.45 18.30
N VAL A 369 -21.73 51.04 17.85
CA VAL A 369 -21.48 49.85 17.05
C VAL A 369 -20.57 48.92 17.85
N ASP A 370 -20.99 47.67 18.01
CA ASP A 370 -20.22 46.63 18.68
C ASP A 370 -18.91 46.34 17.92
N PRO A 371 -17.81 45.99 18.62
CA PRO A 371 -16.56 45.63 17.96
C PRO A 371 -16.74 44.38 17.08
N PRO A 372 -16.01 44.27 15.95
CA PRO A 372 -16.06 43.11 15.06
C PRO A 372 -15.23 41.94 15.62
N ASP A 373 -15.43 41.63 16.91
CA ASP A 373 -14.78 40.51 17.58
C ASP A 373 -15.74 39.31 17.71
N LYS A 374 -15.23 38.12 17.40
CA LYS A 374 -16.03 36.90 17.40
C LYS A 374 -16.51 36.57 18.80
N ASP A 375 -15.65 36.76 19.78
CA ASP A 375 -15.87 36.40 21.17
C ASP A 375 -16.32 37.60 22.05
N PHE A 376 -16.51 38.79 21.47
CA PHE A 376 -17.13 39.93 22.15
C PHE A 376 -18.41 39.50 22.86
N SER A 377 -18.56 39.89 24.12
CA SER A 377 -19.66 39.45 24.98
C SER A 377 -20.58 40.59 25.38
N LYS A 378 -20.02 41.69 25.90
CA LYS A 378 -20.82 42.77 26.50
C LYS A 378 -20.08 44.11 26.56
N VAL A 379 -20.88 45.18 26.62
CA VAL A 379 -20.44 46.55 26.95
C VAL A 379 -20.77 46.84 28.41
N MET A 380 -19.77 47.21 29.21
CA MET A 380 -19.97 47.77 30.54
C MET A 380 -20.29 49.27 30.40
N VAL A 381 -21.45 49.70 30.89
CA VAL A 381 -21.91 51.09 30.79
C VAL A 381 -21.82 51.80 32.13
N TYR A 382 -21.21 52.98 32.13
CA TYR A 382 -21.09 53.89 33.24
C TYR A 382 -21.71 55.24 32.85
N LEU A 383 -22.39 55.89 33.80
CA LEU A 383 -22.95 57.23 33.63
C LEU A 383 -22.39 58.10 34.75
N ASP A 384 -21.73 59.19 34.37
CA ASP A 384 -21.04 60.14 35.28
C ASP A 384 -20.09 59.42 36.25
N GLY A 385 -19.35 58.44 35.74
CA GLY A 385 -18.40 57.63 36.50
C GLY A 385 -19.01 56.48 37.30
N ILE A 386 -20.34 56.39 37.39
CA ILE A 386 -21.04 55.35 38.16
C ILE A 386 -21.44 54.20 37.24
N PHE A 387 -21.05 52.97 37.58
CA PHE A 387 -21.48 51.77 36.87
C PHE A 387 -23.01 51.64 36.87
N LYS A 388 -23.59 51.37 35.70
CA LYS A 388 -25.04 51.20 35.55
C LYS A 388 -25.41 49.77 35.24
N LYS A 389 -24.93 49.22 34.14
CA LYS A 389 -25.22 47.84 33.74
C LYS A 389 -24.26 47.31 32.68
N ASN A 390 -24.30 46.00 32.52
CA ASN A 390 -23.78 45.32 31.34
C ASN A 390 -24.85 45.28 30.24
N VAL A 391 -24.45 45.58 29.02
CA VAL A 391 -25.28 45.49 27.82
C VAL A 391 -24.73 44.37 26.94
N SER A 392 -25.50 43.31 26.76
CA SER A 392 -25.09 42.13 25.99
C SER A 392 -24.87 42.46 24.51
N LYS A 393 -23.95 41.74 23.86
CA LYS A 393 -23.70 41.80 22.41
C LYS A 393 -25.00 41.78 21.60
N GLY A 394 -25.07 42.64 20.58
CA GLY A 394 -26.25 42.82 19.74
C GLY A 394 -27.18 43.94 20.24
N ILE A 395 -27.16 44.29 21.53
CA ILE A 395 -27.90 45.45 22.04
C ILE A 395 -27.01 46.70 21.95
N LYS A 396 -27.24 47.50 20.91
CA LYS A 396 -26.35 48.60 20.51
C LYS A 396 -26.76 49.98 21.05
N ASN A 397 -27.46 50.01 22.18
CA ASN A 397 -27.95 51.25 22.76
C ASN A 397 -28.15 51.18 24.28
N TYR A 398 -28.08 52.35 24.92
CA TYR A 398 -28.40 52.55 26.32
C TYR A 398 -29.27 53.79 26.48
N ASN A 399 -30.39 53.66 27.19
CA ASN A 399 -31.26 54.77 27.53
C ASN A 399 -31.13 55.09 29.02
N ALA A 400 -30.56 56.25 29.35
CA ALA A 400 -30.47 56.76 30.71
C ALA A 400 -31.67 57.65 31.00
N THR A 401 -32.53 57.25 31.93
CA THR A 401 -33.78 57.96 32.29
C THR A 401 -33.71 58.56 33.68
N GLY A 402 -34.63 59.49 33.99
CA GLY A 402 -34.69 60.13 35.31
C GLY A 402 -33.62 61.21 35.52
N LEU A 403 -33.15 61.80 34.42
CA LEU A 403 -32.18 62.90 34.43
C LEU A 403 -32.90 64.23 34.67
N LEU A 404 -32.21 65.20 35.24
CA LEU A 404 -32.72 66.57 35.37
C LEU A 404 -32.70 67.29 34.01
N ALA A 405 -33.59 68.26 33.83
CA ALA A 405 -33.62 69.07 32.60
C ALA A 405 -32.40 70.01 32.53
N GLY A 406 -31.89 70.23 31.32
CA GLY A 406 -30.73 71.10 31.07
C GLY A 406 -29.40 70.64 31.67
N THR A 407 -29.29 69.42 32.22
CA THR A 407 -28.06 68.91 32.86
C THR A 407 -27.20 68.08 31.91
N GLN A 408 -25.89 68.18 32.09
CA GLN A 408 -24.91 67.47 31.27
C GLN A 408 -24.57 66.13 31.93
N HIS A 409 -24.48 65.09 31.12
CA HIS A 409 -24.13 63.73 31.53
C HIS A 409 -23.12 63.11 30.56
N THR A 410 -22.21 62.32 31.08
CA THR A 410 -21.19 61.60 30.30
C THR A 410 -21.40 60.10 30.43
N ILE A 411 -21.62 59.43 29.29
CA ILE A 411 -21.55 57.98 29.21
C ILE A 411 -20.08 57.57 29.03
N ALA A 412 -19.67 56.53 29.73
CA ALA A 412 -18.38 55.87 29.56
C ALA A 412 -18.59 54.37 29.37
N THR A 413 -17.91 53.79 28.39
CA THR A 413 -18.07 52.37 28.04
C THR A 413 -16.74 51.64 27.96
N ARG A 414 -16.75 50.36 28.38
CA ARG A 414 -15.68 49.37 28.16
C ARG A 414 -16.27 48.10 27.57
N THR A 415 -15.48 47.32 26.85
CA THR A 415 -15.91 46.05 26.24
C THR A 415 -15.25 44.87 26.94
N VAL A 416 -15.97 43.75 26.99
CA VAL A 416 -15.52 42.48 27.58
C VAL A 416 -15.90 41.34 26.65
N ASP A 417 -15.02 40.36 26.49
CA ASP A 417 -15.31 39.12 25.76
C ASP A 417 -15.97 38.03 26.64
N VAL A 418 -16.23 36.86 26.06
CA VAL A 418 -16.81 35.70 26.76
C VAL A 418 -15.84 35.04 27.74
N ASN A 419 -14.54 35.26 27.58
CA ASN A 419 -13.49 34.75 28.45
C ASN A 419 -13.19 35.69 29.64
N GLY A 420 -13.78 36.89 29.64
CA GLY A 420 -13.65 37.88 30.69
C GLY A 420 -12.52 38.90 30.47
N ASN A 421 -11.86 38.92 29.31
CA ASN A 421 -10.83 39.92 29.06
C ASN A 421 -11.47 41.30 28.87
N LEU A 422 -11.06 42.24 29.71
CA LEU A 422 -11.58 43.60 29.75
C LEU A 422 -10.71 44.53 28.91
N ASN A 423 -11.31 45.29 28.01
CA ASN A 423 -10.63 46.41 27.39
C ASN A 423 -10.42 47.53 28.42
N MET A 424 -9.16 47.84 28.72
CA MET A 424 -8.79 48.83 29.73
C MET A 424 -8.96 50.28 29.27
N THR A 425 -9.19 50.50 27.98
CA THR A 425 -9.41 51.84 27.42
C THR A 425 -10.89 52.21 27.48
N TRP A 426 -11.17 53.50 27.61
CA TRP A 426 -12.53 54.03 27.71
C TRP A 426 -13.00 54.63 26.38
N THR A 427 -14.28 54.47 26.05
CA THR A 427 -14.96 55.28 25.03
C THR A 427 -16.05 56.10 25.71
N ASN A 428 -15.98 57.42 25.55
CA ASN A 428 -16.83 58.35 26.28
C ASN A 428 -17.59 59.27 25.32
N HIS A 429 -18.77 59.71 25.73
CA HIS A 429 -19.52 60.75 25.04
C HIS A 429 -20.33 61.57 26.04
N THR A 430 -20.26 62.90 25.90
CA THR A 430 -21.01 63.83 26.76
C THR A 430 -22.20 64.40 26.01
N ALA A 431 -23.35 64.47 26.68
CA ALA A 431 -24.58 65.04 26.13
C ALA A 431 -25.36 65.78 27.22
N ARG A 432 -26.29 66.65 26.82
CA ARG A 432 -27.12 67.44 27.73
C ARG A 432 -28.60 67.15 27.46
N THR A 433 -29.40 67.04 28.52
CA THR A 433 -30.86 66.96 28.40
C THR A 433 -31.42 68.30 27.89
N ALA A 434 -32.59 68.23 27.24
CA ALA A 434 -33.29 69.45 26.83
C ALA A 434 -33.70 70.28 28.07
N PRO A 435 -33.70 71.62 27.97
CA PRO A 435 -34.13 72.52 29.05
C PRO A 435 -35.61 72.37 29.41
#